data_AF-K1KKE3-F1
#
_entry.id   AF-K1KKE3-F1
#
_cell.length_a   1.000
_cell.length_b   1.000
_cell.length_c   1.000
_cell.angle_alpha   90.00
_cell.angle_beta   90.00
_cell.angle_gamma   90.00
#
_symmetry.space_group_name_H-M   'P 1'
#
loop_
_entity.id
_entity.type
_entity.pdbx_description
1 polymer ?
#
loop_
_entity_poly.entity_id
_entity_poly.type
_entity_poly.pdbx_seq_one_letter_code
_entity_poly.pdbx_strand_id
1 'polypeptide(L)' 'MGSFNTFKDKRYWILLMPFLITMVLYVYFTPKNVLEKPNVSTLSILIFPTLFWSTYHLGKYFGDKKKRDSIDESLGE' A
#
# COMPACT_ATOMS: atom_id res chain seq x y z
N MET A 1 18.36 -3.36 2.45
CA MET A 1 18.80 -2.36 1.45
C MET A 1 17.67 -2.16 0.44
N GLY A 2 17.01 -1.00 0.50
CA GLY A 2 15.82 -0.70 -0.30
C GLY A 2 16.15 -0.64 -1.78
N SER A 3 15.71 -1.64 -2.54
CA SER A 3 15.85 -1.61 -3.99
C SER A 3 14.82 -0.65 -4.56
N PHE A 4 15.29 0.44 -5.18
CA PHE A 4 14.48 1.37 -5.97
C PHE A 4 13.68 0.69 -7.10
N ASN A 5 13.85 -0.62 -7.34
CA ASN A 5 13.00 -1.42 -8.22
C ASN A 5 11.53 -1.46 -7.78
N THR A 6 11.20 -1.20 -6.50
CA THR A 6 9.81 -1.09 -6.03
C THR A 6 9.01 -0.01 -6.79
N PHE A 7 9.65 1.10 -7.18
CA PHE A 7 8.99 2.17 -7.95
C PHE A 7 8.78 1.82 -9.42
N LYS A 8 9.46 0.79 -9.93
CA LYS A 8 9.30 0.28 -11.30
C LYS A 8 8.20 -0.79 -11.38
N ASP A 9 7.68 -1.23 -10.24
CA ASP A 9 6.64 -2.25 -10.16
C ASP A 9 5.27 -1.64 -10.51
N LYS A 10 4.61 -2.14 -11.56
CA LYS A 10 3.28 -1.69 -11.98
C LYS A 10 2.26 -1.79 -10.83
N ARG A 11 2.43 -2.78 -9.94
CA ARG A 11 1.54 -2.96 -8.76
C ARG A 11 1.68 -1.81 -7.77
N TYR A 12 2.88 -1.26 -7.60
CA TYR A 12 3.12 -0.10 -6.74
C TYR A 12 2.37 1.14 -7.26
N TRP A 13 2.45 1.41 -8.56
CA TRP A 13 1.76 2.54 -9.18
C TRP A 13 0.23 2.43 -9.12
N ILE A 14 -0.31 1.22 -9.32
CA ILE A 14 -1.74 0.94 -9.17
C ILE A 14 -2.22 1.14 -7.73
N LEU A 15 -1.38 0.90 -6.72
CA LEU A 15 -1.72 1.12 -5.31
C LEU A 15 -1.51 2.57 -4.88
N LEU A 16 -0.51 3.26 -5.46
CA LEU A 16 -0.17 4.63 -5.13
C LEU A 16 -1.29 5.61 -5.51
N MET A 17 -1.89 5.44 -6.68
CA MET A 17 -2.99 6.27 -7.18
C MET A 17 -4.20 6.30 -6.21
N PRO A 18 -4.80 5.16 -5.82
CA PRO A 18 -5.90 5.15 -4.85
C PRO A 18 -5.46 5.60 -3.46
N PHE A 19 -4.21 5.32 -3.04
CA PHE A 19 -3.69 5.83 -1.78
C PHE A 19 -3.66 7.36 -1.72
N LEU A 20 -3.16 8.02 -2.77
CA LEU A 20 -3.13 9.48 -2.87
C LEU A 20 -4.54 10.08 -2.88
N ILE A 21 -5.47 9.49 -3.64
CA ILE A 21 -6.87 9.92 -3.66
C ILE A 21 -7.48 9.83 -2.26
N THR A 22 -7.23 8.72 -1.55
CA THR A 22 -7.73 8.50 -0.19
C THR A 22 -7.14 9.50 0.80
N MET A 23 -5.86 9.86 0.66
CA MET A 23 -5.23 10.90 1.48
C MET A 23 -5.87 12.27 1.27
N VAL A 24 -6.11 12.66 0.01
CA VAL A 24 -6.76 13.95 -0.30
C VAL A 24 -8.19 13.99 0.23
N LEU A 25 -8.94 12.90 0.05
CA LEU A 25 -10.29 12.75 0.60
C LEU A 25 -10.28 12.83 2.13
N TYR A 26 -9.34 12.15 2.78
CA TYR A 26 -9.19 12.19 4.23
C TYR A 26 -8.99 13.62 4.73
N VAL A 27 -8.07 14.39 4.12
CA VAL A 27 -7.83 15.78 4.52
C VAL A 27 -9.04 16.68 4.22
N TYR A 28 -9.71 16.48 3.09
CA TYR A 28 -10.83 17.32 2.68
C TYR A 28 -12.10 17.09 3.53
N PHE A 29 -12.41 15.82 3.83
CA PHE A 29 -13.62 15.45 4.58
C PHE A 29 -13.42 15.45 6.10
N THR A 30 -12.17 15.42 6.59
CA THR A 30 -11.94 15.43 8.05
C THR A 30 -12.15 16.84 8.61
N PRO A 31 -13.03 16.98 9.62
CA PRO A 31 -13.27 18.25 10.28
C PRO A 31 -11.98 18.84 10.89
N LYS A 32 -11.80 20.17 10.78
CA LYS A 32 -10.60 20.88 11.26
C LYS A 32 -10.31 20.65 12.75
N ASN A 33 -11.36 20.62 13.58
CA ASN A 33 -11.29 20.32 15.02
C ASN A 33 -10.78 18.90 15.36
N VAL A 34 -10.83 17.97 14.40
CA VAL A 34 -10.26 16.63 14.54
C VAL A 34 -8.81 16.61 14.05
N LEU A 35 -8.52 17.32 12.96
CA LEU A 35 -7.16 17.42 12.39
C LEU A 35 -6.19 18.21 13.30
N GLU A 36 -6.70 19.22 13.99
CA GLU A 36 -5.94 20.06 14.94
C GLU A 36 -5.55 19.30 16.21
N LYS A 37 -6.14 18.12 16.46
CA LYS A 37 -5.73 17.29 17.59
C LYS A 37 -4.38 16.63 17.25
N PRO A 38 -3.30 16.94 18.00
CA PRO A 38 -1.96 16.45 17.69
C PRO A 38 -1.89 14.92 17.68
N ASN A 39 -2.68 14.25 18.53
CA ASN A 39 -2.75 12.80 18.58
C ASN A 39 -3.30 12.19 17.28
N VAL A 40 -4.33 12.79 16.69
CA VAL A 40 -4.96 12.28 15.47
C VAL A 40 -4.03 12.50 14.28
N SER A 41 -3.42 13.68 14.17
CA SER A 41 -2.47 13.98 13.11
C SER A 41 -1.25 13.04 13.15
N THR A 42 -0.69 12.82 14.35
CA THR A 42 0.45 11.91 14.55
C THR A 42 0.11 10.46 14.23
N LEU A 43 -1.05 9.98 14.69
CA LEU A 43 -1.50 8.62 14.40
C LEU A 43 -1.76 8.42 12.91
N SER A 44 -2.39 9.39 12.24
CA SER A 44 -2.64 9.32 10.79
C SER A 44 -1.34 9.25 10.00
N ILE A 45 -0.33 10.05 10.35
CA ILE A 45 1.00 10.01 9.72
C ILE A 45 1.67 8.64 9.86
N LEU A 46 1.42 7.89 10.95
CA LEU A 46 1.96 6.54 11.12
C LEU A 46 1.10 5.46 10.43
N ILE A 47 -0.22 5.57 10.54
CA ILE A 47 -1.17 4.58 10.05
C ILE A 47 -1.16 4.52 8.52
N PHE A 48 -1.23 5.67 7.84
CA PHE A 48 -1.33 5.70 6.38
C PHE A 48 -0.14 5.03 5.68
N PRO A 49 1.14 5.37 6.00
CA PRO A 49 2.29 4.70 5.41
C PRO A 49 2.37 3.23 5.80
N THR A 50 2.02 2.87 7.05
CA THR A 50 2.05 1.49 7.52
C THR A 50 1.04 0.61 6.78
N LEU A 51 -0.20 1.11 6.59
CA LEU A 51 -1.22 0.42 5.82
C LEU A 51 -0.86 0.29 4.35
N PHE A 52 -0.31 1.35 3.75
CA PHE A 52 0.16 1.33 2.37
C PHE A 52 1.27 0.27 2.19
N TRP A 53 2.25 0.29 3.10
CA TRP A 53 3.37 -0.66 3.09
C TRP A 53 2.89 -2.10 3.27
N SER A 54 2.02 -2.34 4.26
CA SER A 54 1.47 -3.66 4.55
C SER A 54 0.69 -4.20 3.36
N THR A 55 -0.20 -3.39 2.77
CA THR A 55 -1.02 -3.79 1.61
C THR A 55 -0.17 -4.11 0.39
N TYR A 56 0.85 -3.28 0.11
CA TYR A 56 1.79 -3.53 -0.98
C TYR A 56 2.54 -4.86 -0.81
N HIS A 57 3.10 -5.09 0.39
CA HIS A 57 3.87 -6.30 0.65
C HIS A 57 3.00 -7.56 0.72
N LEU A 58 1.78 -7.49 1.27
CA LEU A 58 0.83 -8.60 1.21
C LEU A 58 0.47 -8.92 -0.24
N GLY A 59 0.08 -7.91 -1.02
CA GLY A 59 -0.30 -8.10 -2.42
C GLY A 59 0.84 -8.66 -3.27
N LYS A 60 2.07 -8.23 -2.99
CA LYS A 60 3.27 -8.81 -3.61
C LYS A 60 3.47 -10.26 -3.19
N TYR A 61 3.43 -10.55 -1.90
CA TYR A 61 3.61 -11.91 -1.36
C TYR A 61 2.62 -12.90 -1.94
N PHE A 62 1.32 -12.56 -1.96
CA PHE A 62 0.28 -13.41 -2.53
C PHE A 62 0.41 -13.54 -4.06
N GLY A 63 0.74 -12.46 -4.76
CA GLY A 63 0.93 -12.52 -6.22
C GLY A 63 2.17 -13.33 -6.65
N ASP A 64 3.23 -13.29 -5.84
CA ASP A 64 4.46 -14.07 -6.08
C ASP A 64 4.29 -15.54 -5.65
N LYS A 65 3.40 -15.82 -4.69
CA LYS A 65 2.99 -17.19 -4.36
C LYS A 65 2.18 -17.80 -5.50
N LYS A 66 1.15 -17.11 -5.98
CA LYS A 66 0.30 -17.57 -7.10
C LYS A 66 1.10 -17.88 -8.37
N LYS A 67 2.16 -17.10 -8.65
CA LYS A 67 3.07 -17.37 -9.79
C LYS A 67 3.90 -18.64 -9.63
N ARG A 68 4.29 -19.00 -8.40
CA ARG A 68 5.07 -20.22 -8.15
C ARG A 68 4.18 -21.46 -8.26
N ASP A 69 3.01 -21.41 -7.64
CA ASP A 69 2.03 -22.50 -7.71
C ASP A 69 1.65 -22.83 -9.17
N SER A 70 1.50 -21.83 -10.05
CA SER A 70 1.20 -22.05 -11.48
C SER A 70 2.37 -22.64 -12.30
N ILE A 71 3.62 -22.44 -11.87
CA ILE A 71 4.79 -22.98 -12.58
C ILE A 71 4.97 -24.45 -12.20
N ASP A 72 4.82 -24.78 -10.92
CA ASP A 72 4.93 -26.15 -10.41
C ASP A 72 3.83 -27.05 -11.01
N GLU A 73 2.61 -26.52 -11.21
CA GLU A 73 1.52 -27.23 -11.87
C GLU A 73 1.84 -27.51 -13.36
N SER A 74 2.53 -26.60 -14.07
CA SER A 74 2.89 -26.80 -15.49
C SER A 74 4.07 -27.75 -15.73
N LEU A 75 4.88 -28.03 -14.69
CA LEU A 75 6.04 -28.93 -14.76
C LEU A 75 5.71 -30.35 -14.25
N GLY A 76 4.51 -30.52 -13.67
CA GLY A 76 3.99 -31.81 -13.21
C GLY A 76 3.12 -32.56 -14.22
N GLU A 77 2.82 -31.95 -15.38
CA GLU A 77 2.21 -32.58 -16.57
C GLU A 77 3.29 -32.95 -17.60
#